data_AF-A0A6N8FS84-F1
#
_entry.id   AF-A0A6N8FS84-F1
#
_cell.length_a   1.000
_cell.length_b   1.000
_cell.length_c   1.000
_cell.angle_alpha   90.00
_cell.angle_beta   90.00
_cell.angle_gamma   90.00
#
_symmetry.space_group_name_H-M   'P 1'
#
loop_
_entity.id
_entity.type
_entity.pdbx_description
1 polymer ?
#
loop_
_entity_poly.entity_id
_entity_poly.type
_entity_poly.pdbx_seq_one_letter_code
_entity_poly.pdbx_strand_id
1 'polypeptide(L)' 'MKKAKYTNVFAPLKSIWQQVINYLNAKHELQVWQSSDRDGHTWWNAYDPITGRTTKRNSETEMRAWIEERYYY' A
#
# COMPACT_ATOMS: atom_id res chain seq x y z
N MET A 1 7.07 30.65 -11.90
CA MET A 1 7.52 30.54 -10.49
C MET A 1 7.71 29.07 -10.14
N LYS A 2 8.90 28.69 -9.67
CA LYS A 2 9.27 27.30 -9.33
C LYS A 2 8.69 26.95 -7.94
N LYS A 3 8.04 25.80 -7.76
CA LYS A 3 7.69 25.27 -6.42
C LYS A 3 8.49 24.01 -6.12
N ALA A 4 8.92 23.93 -4.86
CA ALA A 4 10.11 23.27 -4.35
C ALA A 4 10.14 21.74 -4.50
N LYS A 5 11.35 21.21 -4.72
CA LYS A 5 11.69 19.79 -4.58
C LYS A 5 11.76 19.45 -3.10
N TYR A 6 10.72 18.83 -2.54
CA TYR A 6 10.79 18.26 -1.20
C TYR A 6 11.45 16.88 -1.29
N THR A 7 12.78 16.85 -1.25
CA THR A 7 13.53 15.63 -0.93
C THR A 7 13.39 15.38 0.57
N ASN A 8 12.35 14.65 0.97
CA ASN A 8 12.22 14.18 2.34
C ASN A 8 12.95 12.84 2.51
N VAL A 9 13.96 12.87 3.37
CA VAL A 9 14.83 11.77 3.75
C VAL A 9 14.06 10.86 4.72
N PHE A 10 13.25 9.93 4.20
CA PHE A 10 12.57 8.86 4.96
C PHE A 10 12.73 7.49 4.26
N ALA A 11 13.95 7.17 3.86
CA ALA A 11 14.23 6.06 2.94
C ALA A 11 14.53 4.65 3.52
N PRO A 12 14.23 4.25 4.78
CA PRO A 12 14.31 2.82 5.14
C PRO A 12 12.97 2.06 5.02
N LEU A 13 11.86 2.64 5.49
CA LEU A 13 10.58 1.91 5.63
C LEU A 13 9.85 1.69 4.30
N LYS A 14 9.88 2.69 3.42
CA LYS A 14 9.26 2.60 2.08
C LYS A 14 9.81 1.43 1.27
N SER A 15 11.08 1.08 1.46
CA SER A 15 11.73 -0.02 0.72
C SER A 15 11.21 -1.39 1.14
N ILE A 16 11.07 -1.65 2.44
CA ILE A 16 10.61 -2.95 2.95
C ILE A 16 9.15 -3.19 2.59
N TRP A 17 8.30 -2.17 2.78
CA TRP A 17 6.89 -2.27 2.44
C TRP A 17 6.66 -2.50 0.94
N GLN A 18 7.45 -1.85 0.09
CA GLN A 18 7.40 -2.10 -1.35
C GLN A 18 7.78 -3.54 -1.71
N GLN A 19 8.72 -4.17 -1.01
CA GLN A 19 9.05 -5.58 -1.22
C GLN A 19 7.89 -6.51 -0.87
N VAL A 20 7.19 -6.24 0.24
CA VAL A 20 5.99 -6.99 0.63
C VAL A 20 4.91 -6.88 -0.46
N ILE A 21 4.63 -5.67 -0.93
CA ILE A 21 3.67 -5.44 -2.02
C ILE A 21 4.07 -6.19 -3.28
N ASN A 22 5.35 -6.14 -3.65
CA ASN A 22 5.84 -6.82 -4.85
C ASN A 22 5.69 -8.34 -4.73
N TYR A 23 6.00 -8.91 -3.57
CA TYR A 23 5.84 -10.34 -3.31
C TYR A 23 4.38 -10.78 -3.42
N LEU A 24 3.47 -10.06 -2.77
CA LEU A 24 2.03 -10.37 -2.76
C LEU A 24 1.42 -10.32 -4.16
N ASN A 25 1.76 -9.27 -4.93
CA ASN A 25 1.31 -9.12 -6.31
C ASN A 25 1.91 -10.19 -7.24
N ALA A 26 3.21 -10.50 -7.11
CA ALA A 26 3.88 -11.49 -7.96
C ALA A 26 3.25 -12.88 -7.85
N LYS A 27 2.79 -13.25 -6.65
CA LYS A 27 2.12 -14.53 -6.42
C LYS A 27 0.64 -14.55 -6.78
N HIS A 28 0.08 -13.42 -7.21
CA HIS A 28 -1.38 -13.24 -7.38
C HIS A 28 -2.18 -13.59 -6.10
N GLU A 29 -1.53 -13.56 -4.94
CA GLU A 29 -2.14 -13.89 -3.65
C GLU A 29 -2.98 -12.72 -3.13
N LEU A 30 -2.47 -11.50 -3.28
CA LEU A 30 -3.16 -10.29 -2.88
C LEU A 30 -2.71 -9.13 -3.76
N GLN A 31 -3.66 -8.47 -4.38
CA GLN A 31 -3.38 -7.30 -5.21
C GLN A 31 -3.37 -6.06 -4.35
N VAL A 32 -2.24 -5.38 -4.22
CA VAL A 32 -2.09 -4.18 -3.37
C VAL A 32 -1.47 -3.05 -4.18
N TRP A 33 -2.12 -1.87 -4.15
CA TRP A 33 -1.66 -0.69 -4.88
C TRP A 33 -2.01 0.61 -4.16
N GLN A 34 -1.26 1.67 -4.45
CA GLN A 34 -1.54 3.02 -3.97
C GLN A 34 -2.26 3.81 -5.06
N SER A 35 -3.26 4.60 -4.66
CA SER A 35 -3.92 5.58 -5.52
C SER A 35 -3.73 6.98 -4.96
N SER A 36 -3.89 7.98 -5.81
CA SER A 36 -3.85 9.39 -5.43
C SER A 36 -4.91 10.19 -6.17
N ASP A 37 -5.49 11.21 -5.52
CA ASP A 37 -6.35 12.18 -6.19
C ASP A 37 -5.54 13.34 -6.80
N ARG A 38 -6.25 14.32 -7.37
CA ARG A 38 -5.65 15.52 -7.98
C ARG A 38 -5.04 16.48 -6.96
N ASP A 39 -5.47 16.37 -5.70
CA ASP A 39 -5.01 17.21 -4.59
C ASP A 39 -3.79 16.58 -3.88
N GLY A 40 -3.39 15.37 -4.28
CA GLY A 40 -2.25 14.64 -3.74
C GLY A 40 -2.57 13.79 -2.52
N HIS A 41 -3.84 13.64 -2.15
CA HIS A 41 -4.21 12.68 -1.12
C HIS A 41 -3.96 11.27 -1.63
N THR A 42 -3.20 10.49 -0.88
CA THR A 42 -2.87 9.11 -1.22
C THR A 42 -3.60 8.15 -0.30
N TRP A 43 -4.00 7.00 -0.84
CA TRP A 43 -4.56 5.90 -0.06
C TRP A 43 -4.14 4.56 -0.67
N TRP A 44 -4.22 3.53 0.16
CA TRP A 44 -3.95 2.15 -0.22
C TRP A 44 -5.25 1.43 -0.54
N ASN A 45 -5.18 0.59 -1.55
CA ASN A 45 -6.25 -0.34 -1.92
C ASN A 45 -5.67 -1.76 -1.91
N ALA A 46 -6.51 -2.72 -1.54
CA ALA A 46 -6.21 -4.13 -1.73
C ALA A 46 -7.42 -4.90 -2.21
N TYR A 47 -7.15 -5.92 -3.03
CA TYR A 47 -8.11 -6.91 -3.49
C TYR A 47 -7.54 -8.32 -3.27
N ASP A 48 -8.35 -9.15 -2.62
CA ASP A 48 -8.06 -10.56 -2.40
C ASP A 48 -8.88 -11.42 -3.38
N PRO A 49 -8.23 -12.01 -4.40
CA PRO A 49 -8.92 -12.81 -5.40
C PRO A 49 -9.47 -14.13 -4.87
N ILE A 50 -8.96 -14.63 -3.73
CA ILE A 50 -9.41 -15.91 -3.17
C ILE A 50 -10.75 -15.76 -2.46
N THR A 51 -10.93 -14.69 -1.67
CA THR A 51 -12.20 -14.46 -0.94
C THR A 51 -13.11 -13.42 -1.59
N GLY A 52 -12.62 -12.69 -2.59
CA GLY A 52 -13.32 -11.57 -3.21
C GLY A 52 -13.35 -10.30 -2.35
N ARG A 53 -12.66 -10.27 -1.20
CA ARG A 53 -12.64 -9.11 -0.30
C ARG A 53 -11.83 -7.96 -0.89
N THR A 54 -12.31 -6.74 -0.65
CA THR A 54 -11.61 -5.50 -1.00
C THR A 54 -11.51 -4.58 0.21
N THR A 55 -10.47 -3.76 0.26
CA THR A 55 -10.35 -2.72 1.29
C THR A 55 -9.70 -1.44 0.75
N LYS A 56 -10.01 -0.33 1.41
CA LYS A 56 -9.37 0.97 1.25
C LYS A 56 -8.87 1.44 2.62
N ARG A 57 -7.62 1.87 2.69
CA ARG A 57 -6.97 2.36 3.93
C ARG A 57 -6.15 3.62 3.66
N ASN A 58 -6.11 4.51 4.65
CA ASN A 58 -5.46 5.82 4.51
C ASN A 58 -3.99 5.78 4.91
N SER A 59 -3.52 4.69 5.52
CA SER A 59 -2.12 4.52 5.91
C SER A 59 -1.57 3.13 5.61
N GLU A 60 -0.24 3.04 5.53
CA GLU A 60 0.48 1.76 5.46
C GLU A 60 0.17 0.87 6.66
N THR A 61 0.14 1.44 7.87
CA THR A 61 -0.12 0.70 9.12
C THR A 61 -1.49 0.04 9.09
N GLU A 62 -2.52 0.77 8.68
CA GLU A 62 -3.87 0.22 8.54
C GLU A 62 -3.95 -0.88 7.46
N MET A 63 -3.22 -0.71 6.35
CA MET A 63 -3.16 -1.74 5.30
C MET A 63 -2.44 -2.99 5.80
N ARG A 64 -1.32 -2.83 6.51
CA ARG A 64 -0.59 -3.94 7.13
C ARG A 64 -1.48 -4.71 8.11
N ALA A 65 -2.19 -4.02 8.99
CA ALA A 65 -3.10 -4.66 9.95
C ALA A 65 -4.17 -5.50 9.25
N TRP A 66 -4.71 -5.01 8.12
CA TRP A 66 -5.68 -5.77 7.33
C TRP A 66 -5.07 -7.01 6.66
N ILE A 67 -3.83 -6.91 6.17
CA ILE A 67 -3.11 -8.07 5.62
C ILE A 67 -2.82 -9.08 6.73
N GLU A 68 -2.38 -8.62 7.89
CA GLU A 68 -2.13 -9.48 9.05
C GLU A 68 -3.42 -10.20 9.49
N GLU A 69 -4.55 -9.51 9.53
CA GLU A 69 -5.87 -10.10 9.81
C GLU A 69 -6.19 -11.24 8.84
N ARG A 70 -5.80 -11.11 7.57
CA ARG A 70 -6.05 -12.14 6.56
C ARG A 70 -5.16 -13.38 6.70
N TYR A 71 -3.92 -13.25 7.19
CA TYR A 71 -2.97 -14.37 7.25
C TYR A 71 -2.86 -15.02 8.64
N TYR A 72 -3.21 -14.30 9.71
CA TYR A 72 -3.02 -14.76 11.09
C TYR A 72 -4.31 -15.09 11.84
N TYR A 73 -5.49 -14.87 11.23
CA TYR A 73 -6.80 -15.30 11.73
C TYR A 73 -7.56 -16.08 10.65
#